data_AF-A0A2N9GCV1-F1
#
_entry.id   AF-A0A2N9GCV1-F1
#
_cell.length_a   1.000
_cell.length_b   1.000
_cell.length_c   1.000
_cell.angle_alpha   90.00
_cell.angle_beta   90.00
_cell.angle_gamma   90.00
#
_symmetry.space_group_name_H-M   'P 1'
#
loop_
_entity.id
_entity.type
_entity.pdbx_description
1 polymer ?
#
loop_
_entity_poly.entity_id
_entity_poly.type
_entity_poly.pdbx_seq_one_letter_code
_entity_poly.pdbx_strand_id
1 'polypeptide(L)'
;MFDTFFFFPFLPEFLNVDDDEVAEDEDENMPSCTEETRLLENTGWSSRTRAVAKYLQTLFDKEAVHGRKVLAMDNLLVGKTRKEASRMFFETLVLKTRDYVHVEQAKPFDNINLKPRVKLVKSDF
;
A
#
# COMPACT_ATOMS: atom_id res chain seq x y z
N MET A 1 -22.67 -6.39 -21.92
CA MET A 1 -21.50 -5.53 -21.68
C MET A 1 -21.37 -5.40 -20.19
N PHE A 2 -20.57 -6.27 -19.57
CA PHE A 2 -20.46 -6.33 -18.11
C PHE A 2 -19.33 -5.42 -17.68
N ASP A 3 -19.67 -4.42 -16.87
CA ASP A 3 -18.74 -3.49 -16.22
C ASP A 3 -17.70 -4.27 -15.42
N THR A 4 -16.43 -4.10 -15.79
CA THR A 4 -15.28 -4.72 -15.11
C THR A 4 -14.88 -3.97 -13.83
N PHE A 5 -15.74 -3.06 -13.34
CA PHE A 5 -15.48 -2.20 -12.19
C PHE A 5 -16.22 -2.58 -10.92
N PHE A 6 -17.07 -3.61 -10.97
CA PHE A 6 -17.63 -4.16 -9.75
C PHE A 6 -16.73 -5.30 -9.25
N PHE A 7 -16.38 -5.16 -7.97
CA PHE A 7 -15.82 -6.18 -7.09
C PHE A 7 -14.28 -6.17 -6.90
N PHE A 8 -13.77 -5.19 -6.15
CA PHE A 8 -12.61 -5.38 -5.25
C PHE A 8 -13.08 -5.66 -3.79
N PRO A 9 -13.86 -6.72 -3.49
CA PRO A 9 -14.01 -7.17 -2.12
C PRO A 9 -13.02 -8.29 -1.92
N PHE A 10 -12.53 -8.32 -0.70
CA PHE A 10 -11.42 -9.16 -0.31
C PHE A 10 -10.11 -8.75 -1.01
N LEU A 11 -9.11 -8.42 -0.21
CA LEU A 11 -7.76 -8.91 -0.50
C LEU A 11 -7.87 -10.44 -0.62
N PRO A 12 -7.59 -11.10 -1.77
CA PRO A 12 -6.78 -12.33 -1.71
C PRO A 12 -6.19 -12.73 -3.08
N GLU A 13 -5.00 -12.26 -3.46
CA GLU A 13 -4.16 -13.03 -4.41
C GLU A 13 -2.73 -12.51 -4.38
N PHE A 14 -2.57 -11.19 -4.56
CA PHE A 14 -1.24 -10.56 -4.50
C PHE A 14 -0.59 -10.68 -3.12
N LEU A 15 -1.39 -10.67 -2.04
CA LEU A 15 -0.89 -10.96 -0.70
C LEU A 15 -0.49 -12.44 -0.56
N ASN A 16 -0.95 -13.36 -1.41
CA ASN A 16 -0.76 -14.81 -1.27
C ASN A 16 0.37 -15.40 -2.12
N VAL A 17 0.81 -14.73 -3.19
CA VAL A 17 1.97 -15.14 -4.00
C VAL A 17 3.19 -15.23 -3.11
N ASP A 18 3.83 -16.39 -3.01
CA ASP A 18 5.13 -16.53 -2.33
C ASP A 18 6.23 -16.08 -3.31
N ASP A 19 7.15 -15.26 -2.83
CA ASP A 19 8.02 -14.37 -3.61
C ASP A 19 9.34 -15.07 -4.01
N ASP A 20 9.24 -16.26 -4.62
CA ASP A 20 10.41 -17.08 -4.99
C ASP A 20 10.90 -16.87 -6.44
N GLU A 21 10.44 -15.83 -7.15
CA GLU A 21 10.88 -15.52 -8.51
C GLU A 21 11.39 -14.07 -8.58
N VAL A 22 12.58 -13.84 -8.03
CA VAL A 22 13.37 -12.63 -8.27
C VAL A 22 14.15 -12.81 -9.58
N ALA A 23 13.62 -12.29 -10.68
CA ALA A 23 14.46 -11.98 -11.84
C ALA A 23 15.21 -10.68 -11.50
N GLU A 24 16.51 -10.81 -11.19
CA GLU A 24 17.44 -9.69 -11.06
C GLU A 24 17.76 -9.17 -12.46
N ASP A 25 17.06 -8.12 -12.91
CA ASP A 25 17.49 -7.36 -14.09
C ASP A 25 18.30 -6.15 -13.61
N GLU A 26 19.63 -6.30 -13.60
CA GLU A 26 20.60 -5.21 -13.50
C GLU A 26 20.61 -4.41 -14.81
N ASP A 27 20.27 -3.12 -14.78
CA ASP A 27 20.73 -2.19 -15.82
C ASP A 27 21.11 -0.84 -15.20
N GLU A 28 22.40 -0.53 -15.30
CA GLU A 28 23.01 0.75 -14.96
C GLU A 28 22.75 1.75 -16.11
N ASN A 29 22.41 3.03 -15.82
CA ASN A 29 23.05 4.24 -16.41
C ASN A 29 22.19 5.54 -16.38
N MET A 30 22.79 6.58 -15.76
CA MET A 30 22.67 8.05 -15.95
C MET A 30 21.50 8.87 -15.34
N PRO A 31 21.78 9.93 -14.53
CA PRO A 31 20.75 10.71 -13.83
C PRO A 31 20.25 11.93 -14.60
N SER A 32 18.94 12.18 -14.58
CA SER A 32 18.29 13.43 -14.99
C SER A 32 17.40 13.93 -13.86
N CYS A 33 17.95 14.90 -13.12
CA CYS A 33 17.37 15.56 -11.97
C CYS A 33 15.94 16.08 -12.22
N THR A 34 15.01 15.60 -11.37
CA THR A 34 13.76 16.20 -10.86
C THR A 34 12.54 15.29 -11.06
N GLU A 35 12.49 14.52 -12.15
CA GLU A 35 11.46 13.50 -12.41
C GLU A 35 11.86 12.13 -11.81
N GLU A 36 13.17 11.88 -11.73
CA GLU A 36 13.79 10.63 -11.28
C GLU A 36 13.49 10.29 -9.83
N THR A 37 13.43 11.27 -8.92
CA THR A 37 13.18 11.00 -7.49
C THR A 37 11.79 10.44 -7.22
N ARG A 38 10.80 10.71 -8.09
CA ARG A 38 9.44 10.16 -7.93
C ARG A 38 9.35 8.72 -8.42
N LEU A 39 10.06 8.40 -9.50
CA LEU A 39 10.08 7.06 -10.09
C LEU A 39 11.03 6.14 -9.29
N LEU A 40 12.20 6.62 -8.91
CA LEU A 40 13.22 5.87 -8.15
C LEU A 40 12.77 5.46 -6.74
N GLU A 41 11.84 6.20 -6.10
CA GLU A 41 11.41 5.83 -4.74
C GLU A 41 10.51 4.58 -4.72
N ASN A 42 9.86 4.25 -5.85
CA ASN A 42 9.01 3.05 -6.03
C ASN A 42 9.75 1.90 -6.75
N THR A 43 10.78 2.16 -7.57
CA THR A 43 11.52 1.10 -8.30
C THR A 43 12.11 0.01 -7.40
N GLY A 44 12.28 0.27 -6.09
CA GLY A 44 12.74 -0.72 -5.11
C GLY A 44 11.66 -1.45 -4.31
N TRP A 45 10.39 -1.46 -4.76
CA TRP A 45 9.28 -2.12 -4.05
C TRP A 45 8.83 -3.42 -4.72
N SER A 46 8.54 -4.42 -3.90
CA SER A 46 7.94 -5.67 -4.38
C SER A 46 6.60 -5.40 -5.06
N SER A 47 6.20 -6.30 -5.97
CA SER A 47 4.86 -6.26 -6.58
C SER A 47 3.74 -6.26 -5.52
N ARG A 48 3.97 -6.95 -4.39
CA ARG A 48 3.04 -6.98 -3.26
C ARG A 48 2.92 -5.61 -2.58
N THR A 49 4.04 -4.96 -2.28
CA THR A 49 4.07 -3.64 -1.64
C THR A 49 3.39 -2.59 -2.52
N ARG A 50 3.64 -2.63 -3.84
CA ARG A 50 2.99 -1.76 -4.82
C ARG A 50 1.47 -1.96 -4.86
N ALA A 51 1.01 -3.21 -4.84
CA ALA A 51 -0.41 -3.54 -4.79
C ALA A 51 -1.09 -3.03 -3.49
N VAL A 52 -0.41 -3.14 -2.33
CA VAL A 52 -0.92 -2.55 -1.07
C VAL A 52 -0.98 -1.03 -1.16
N ALA A 53 0.04 -0.38 -1.73
CA ALA A 53 0.05 1.07 -1.90
C ALA A 53 -1.15 1.56 -2.73
N LYS A 54 -1.41 0.92 -3.88
CA LYS A 54 -2.61 1.18 -4.71
C LYS A 54 -3.89 0.97 -3.94
N TYR A 55 -4.00 -0.14 -3.22
CA TYR A 55 -5.17 -0.43 -2.42
C TYR A 55 -5.45 0.69 -1.40
N LEU A 56 -4.44 1.11 -0.66
CA LEU A 56 -4.56 2.21 0.31
C LEU A 56 -4.92 3.55 -0.37
N GLN A 57 -4.34 3.89 -1.52
CA GLN A 57 -4.73 5.08 -2.30
C GLN A 57 -6.24 5.06 -2.60
N THR A 58 -6.75 3.96 -3.18
CA THR A 58 -8.18 3.85 -3.52
C THR A 58 -9.09 3.96 -2.30
N LEU A 59 -8.66 3.47 -1.15
CA LEU A 59 -9.42 3.59 0.09
C LEU A 59 -9.41 5.01 0.63
N PHE A 60 -8.25 5.71 0.61
CA PHE A 60 -8.17 7.09 1.03
C PHE A 60 -8.99 8.02 0.11
N ASP A 61 -9.04 7.75 -1.19
CA ASP A 61 -9.85 8.52 -2.12
C ASP A 61 -11.35 8.34 -1.83
N LYS A 62 -11.79 7.10 -1.56
CA LYS A 62 -13.17 6.82 -1.15
C LYS A 62 -13.52 7.51 0.16
N GLU A 63 -12.62 7.49 1.13
CA GLU A 63 -12.83 8.07 2.45
C GLU A 63 -12.83 9.61 2.41
N ALA A 64 -12.02 10.20 1.52
CA ALA A 64 -11.99 11.64 1.28
C ALA A 64 -13.33 12.18 0.75
N VAL A 65 -14.07 11.41 -0.04
CA VAL A 65 -15.45 11.74 -0.45
C VAL A 65 -16.38 11.87 0.76
N HIS A 66 -16.12 11.12 1.82
CA HIS A 66 -16.88 11.15 3.08
C HIS A 66 -16.30 12.13 4.12
N GLY A 67 -15.30 12.94 3.72
CA GLY A 67 -14.63 13.91 4.60
C GLY A 67 -13.70 13.29 5.65
N ARG A 68 -13.51 11.97 5.63
CA ARG A 68 -12.59 11.27 6.54
C ARG A 68 -11.25 11.05 5.82
N LYS A 69 -10.14 11.30 6.51
CA LYS A 69 -8.78 11.09 5.97
C LYS A 69 -7.97 10.09 6.80
N VAL A 70 -8.68 9.21 7.52
CA VAL A 70 -8.10 8.24 8.44
C VAL A 70 -8.73 6.89 8.15
N LEU A 71 -7.91 5.87 7.95
CA LEU A 71 -8.33 4.49 7.83
C LEU A 71 -7.94 3.73 9.10
N ALA A 72 -8.91 3.03 9.69
CA ALA A 72 -8.66 2.13 10.81
C ALA A 72 -8.19 0.77 10.28
N MET A 73 -7.09 0.24 10.84
CA MET A 73 -6.55 -1.07 10.46
C MET A 73 -7.58 -2.18 10.70
N ASP A 74 -8.35 -2.12 11.78
CA ASP A 74 -9.39 -3.10 12.06
C ASP A 74 -10.39 -3.24 10.90
N ASN A 75 -10.73 -2.13 10.23
CA ASN A 75 -11.62 -2.13 9.07
C ASN A 75 -10.99 -2.81 7.85
N LEU A 76 -9.66 -2.70 7.69
CA LEU A 76 -8.91 -3.36 6.62
C LEU A 76 -8.80 -4.87 6.85
N LEU A 77 -8.88 -5.29 8.10
CA LEU A 77 -8.66 -6.67 8.54
C LEU A 77 -9.97 -7.47 8.72
N VAL A 78 -11.13 -6.84 8.56
CA VAL A 78 -12.44 -7.53 8.67
C VAL A 78 -12.51 -8.69 7.67
N GLY A 79 -12.79 -9.89 8.17
CA GLY A 79 -12.90 -11.10 7.35
C GLY A 79 -11.58 -11.63 6.80
N LYS A 80 -10.43 -11.09 7.21
CA LYS A 80 -9.11 -11.58 6.82
C LYS A 80 -8.64 -12.73 7.71
N THR A 81 -7.96 -13.70 7.12
CA THR A 81 -7.21 -14.72 7.85
C THR A 81 -6.04 -14.10 8.60
N ARG A 82 -5.49 -14.82 9.60
CA ARG A 82 -4.29 -14.38 10.33
C ARG A 82 -3.10 -14.11 9.39
N LYS A 83 -2.93 -14.94 8.35
CA LYS A 83 -1.85 -14.80 7.35
C LYS A 83 -2.01 -13.49 6.58
N GLU A 84 -3.20 -13.22 6.07
CA GLU A 84 -3.48 -11.99 5.33
C GLU A 84 -3.35 -10.75 6.22
N ALA A 85 -3.86 -10.80 7.46
CA ALA A 85 -3.76 -9.70 8.39
C ALA A 85 -2.31 -9.36 8.75
N SER A 86 -1.49 -10.39 8.99
CA SER A 86 -0.06 -10.22 9.26
C SER A 86 0.68 -9.61 8.06
N ARG A 87 0.35 -10.06 6.84
CA ARG A 87 0.93 -9.51 5.60
C ARG A 87 0.51 -8.06 5.39
N MET A 88 -0.78 -7.74 5.51
CA MET A 88 -1.27 -6.36 5.38
C MET A 88 -0.62 -5.41 6.40
N PHE A 89 -0.48 -5.86 7.65
CA PHE A 89 0.22 -5.10 8.68
C PHE A 89 1.70 -4.88 8.32
N PHE A 90 2.41 -5.93 7.90
CA PHE A 90 3.82 -5.83 7.52
C PHE A 90 4.04 -4.89 6.33
N GLU A 91 3.27 -5.02 5.25
CA GLU A 91 3.37 -4.13 4.09
C GLU A 91 3.06 -2.68 4.47
N THR A 92 2.13 -2.45 5.40
CA THR A 92 1.88 -1.10 5.94
C THR A 92 3.11 -0.55 6.69
N LEU A 93 3.85 -1.40 7.41
CA LEU A 93 5.12 -0.99 8.03
C LEU A 93 6.18 -0.68 6.98
N VAL A 94 6.28 -1.46 5.89
CA VAL A 94 7.19 -1.16 4.78
C VAL A 94 6.91 0.24 4.23
N LEU A 95 5.64 0.56 3.95
CA LEU A 95 5.23 1.88 3.48
C LEU A 95 5.54 3.00 4.50
N LYS A 96 5.41 2.70 5.80
CA LYS A 96 5.78 3.64 6.88
C LYS A 96 7.29 3.96 6.86
N THR A 97 8.16 2.98 6.62
CA THR A 97 9.63 3.20 6.66
C THR A 97 10.11 4.26 5.67
N ARG A 98 9.40 4.45 4.56
CA ARG A 98 9.69 5.48 3.54
C ARG A 98 8.75 6.70 3.59
N ASP A 99 7.99 6.86 4.68
CA ASP A 99 7.03 7.95 4.92
C ASP A 99 5.91 8.09 3.86
N TYR A 100 5.41 6.95 3.35
CA TYR A 100 4.23 6.95 2.49
C TYR A 100 2.93 6.92 3.30
N VAL A 101 2.95 6.28 4.46
CA VAL A 101 1.80 6.18 5.37
C VAL A 101 2.24 6.60 6.76
N HIS A 102 1.45 7.45 7.39
CA HIS A 102 1.57 7.70 8.82
C HIS A 102 0.73 6.67 9.58
N VAL A 103 1.35 6.01 10.54
CA VAL A 103 0.73 4.95 11.35
C VAL A 103 0.79 5.36 12.81
N GLU A 104 -0.37 5.45 13.44
CA GLU A 104 -0.56 5.91 14.82
C GLU A 104 -1.35 4.87 15.64
N GLN A 105 -0.84 4.51 16.82
CA GLN A 105 -1.51 3.67 17.80
C GLN A 105 -1.44 4.37 19.15
N ALA A 106 -2.59 4.70 19.74
CA ALA A 106 -2.64 5.53 20.94
C ALA A 106 -2.33 4.74 22.22
N LYS A 107 -2.77 3.47 22.29
CA LYS A 107 -2.59 2.59 23.45
C LYS A 107 -2.12 1.20 23.00
N PRO A 108 -1.41 0.45 23.85
CA PRO A 108 -1.01 -0.92 23.53
C PRO A 108 -2.24 -1.76 23.12
N PHE A 109 -2.11 -2.47 22.00
CA PHE A 109 -3.16 -3.33 21.41
C PHE A 109 -4.45 -2.62 21.03
N ASP A 110 -4.45 -1.28 20.96
CA ASP A 110 -5.56 -0.50 20.43
C ASP A 110 -5.52 -0.45 18.90
N ASN A 111 -6.61 0.02 18.31
CA ASN A 111 -6.74 0.13 16.86
C ASN A 111 -5.65 1.06 16.28
N ILE A 112 -5.16 0.68 15.10
CA ILE A 112 -4.10 1.39 14.41
C ILE A 112 -4.73 2.29 13.36
N ASN A 113 -4.47 3.59 13.43
CA ASN A 113 -4.95 4.57 12.48
C ASN A 113 -3.88 4.86 11.42
N LEU A 114 -4.29 4.78 10.16
CA LEU A 114 -3.48 5.07 8.98
C LEU A 114 -3.92 6.41 8.39
N LYS A 115 -2.95 7.28 8.09
CA LYS A 115 -3.16 8.57 7.42
C LYS A 115 -2.28 8.63 6.17
N PRO A 116 -2.81 9.11 5.03
CA PRO A 116 -2.02 9.21 3.81
C PRO A 116 -0.97 10.32 3.96
N ARG A 117 0.24 10.08 3.44
CA ARG A 117 1.24 11.14 3.26
C ARG A 117 1.21 11.65 1.82
N VAL A 118 1.82 12.81 1.62
CA VAL A 118 1.94 13.45 0.30
C VAL A 118 2.64 12.54 -0.71
N LYS A 119 3.61 11.73 -0.25
CA LYS A 119 4.30 10.74 -1.07
C LYS A 119 3.34 9.71 -1.64
N LEU A 120 2.47 9.13 -0.82
CA LEU A 120 1.49 8.14 -1.28
C LEU A 120 0.54 8.73 -2.32
N VAL A 121 -0.03 9.91 -2.09
CA VAL A 121 -1.03 10.48 -3.02
C VAL A 121 -0.44 10.99 -4.34
N LYS A 122 0.87 11.25 -4.39
CA LYS A 122 1.56 11.74 -5.60
C LYS A 122 2.31 10.66 -6.37
N SER A 123 2.45 9.47 -5.80
CA SER A 123 3.18 8.38 -6.43
C SER A 123 2.27 7.58 -7.35
N ASP A 124 2.82 7.18 -8.48
CA ASP A 124 2.20 6.21 -9.37
C ASP A 124 2.84 4.83 -9.10
N PHE A 125 2.01 3.80 -9.03
CA PHE A 125 2.39 2.45 -8.58
C PHE A 125 2.14 1.38 -9.64
#